data_AF-A0A520XWU1-F1
#
_entry.id   AF-A0A520XWU1-F1
#
_cell.length_a   1.000
_cell.length_b   1.000
_cell.length_c   1.000
_cell.angle_alpha   90.00
_cell.angle_beta   90.00
_cell.angle_gamma   90.00
#
_symmetry.space_group_name_H-M   'P 1'
#
loop_
_entity.id
_entity.type
_entity.pdbx_description
1 polymer ?
#
loop_
_entity_poly.entity_id
_entity_poly.type
_entity_poly.pdbx_seq_one_letter_code
_entity_poly.pdbx_strand_id
1 'polypeptide(L)'
;MEICAQLVRGNDDLNVMTAPTDSYPDEQRPAEFNPDPSMNSLSDPSAVMPVAAPASAEASGYPTPPPSIGELGVPEGVIEDIILQRLTLDGRSSVTRMAQATALSVGIVDSAVDALRQRLLLEIQGMNGRDYVLAPTDKGKQEAVQRAAACSYAGAAPVSLDAYSVVVEAQKGRSPITPATLGEAFSDLVINPTFLDDLGPALVSKGAVFLYGPPGTGKTSLAERMIKMYKDPVLVPRAVEFDGQIITVFDPSLHEPVAPQPEGLDQRWVLCNRPCVIVGGELTNKQLELERDISTGVYRAPLQMKANNGIFVIDDFGRQKMTPEEILNRWIVPLSRSVDFLTLAYGTAFTIPFDAKVVFSTNMRPDQLGDDAFARRIPNKVFVGSIEAAAFDQILAAVCKGFSIACNQEGADYMKALIIEQTGQDLRPYYPADFAKTLTAICDYEGRAKVMDRAAIDRVANIYFTKNDDAGVWDTQAKVAA
;
A
#
# COMPACT_ATOMS: atom_id res chain seq x y z
N MET A 1 40.55 -40.14 -9.43
CA MET A 1 39.81 -39.17 -8.61
C MET A 1 38.34 -39.29 -8.97
N GLU A 2 37.65 -40.40 -8.71
CA GLU A 2 37.43 -41.09 -7.43
C GLU A 2 36.70 -40.17 -6.43
N ILE A 3 35.38 -40.39 -6.32
CA ILE A 3 34.59 -40.70 -5.10
C ILE A 3 33.16 -40.18 -5.29
N CYS A 4 32.21 -41.11 -5.48
CA CYS A 4 30.98 -41.25 -4.68
C CYS A 4 30.06 -42.32 -5.30
N ALA A 5 30.26 -43.55 -4.86
CA ALA A 5 29.27 -44.63 -4.90
C ALA A 5 29.33 -45.38 -3.56
N GLN A 6 28.21 -46.03 -3.21
CA GLN A 6 27.97 -47.00 -2.13
C GLN A 6 27.45 -46.40 -0.79
N LEU A 7 26.37 -46.89 -0.16
CA LEU A 7 25.78 -48.24 -0.14
C LEU A 7 24.28 -48.26 0.25
N VAL A 8 23.61 -49.29 -0.29
CA VAL A 8 22.27 -49.84 -0.02
C VAL A 8 22.20 -50.60 1.33
N ARG A 9 21.03 -50.56 1.98
CA ARG A 9 20.33 -51.61 2.80
C ARG A 9 19.06 -50.91 3.34
N GLY A 10 17.82 -51.28 3.04
CA GLY A 10 17.21 -52.60 2.93
C GLY A 10 16.22 -52.73 4.09
N ASN A 11 14.91 -52.61 3.82
CA ASN A 11 13.90 -53.41 4.51
C ASN A 11 12.59 -53.37 3.73
N ASP A 12 12.22 -54.56 3.26
CA ASP A 12 10.92 -54.95 2.74
C ASP A 12 9.85 -54.87 3.84
N ASP A 13 8.67 -54.40 3.46
CA ASP A 13 7.36 -54.93 3.84
C ASP A 13 6.32 -53.87 3.48
N LEU A 14 5.58 -54.05 2.38
CA LEU A 14 4.18 -53.64 2.30
C LEU A 14 3.49 -54.38 1.15
N ASN A 15 2.60 -55.26 1.59
CA ASN A 15 1.77 -56.19 0.87
C ASN A 15 0.89 -55.49 -0.18
N VAL A 16 0.85 -56.05 -1.38
CA VAL A 16 -0.16 -55.76 -2.40
C VAL A 16 -1.44 -56.48 -1.98
N MET A 17 -2.49 -55.73 -1.62
CA MET A 17 -3.86 -56.24 -1.62
C MET A 17 -4.79 -55.27 -2.35
N THR A 18 -5.35 -55.81 -3.43
CA THR A 18 -6.44 -55.29 -4.24
C THR A 18 -7.65 -54.93 -3.39
N ALA A 19 -8.15 -53.70 -3.52
CA ALA A 19 -9.40 -53.26 -2.89
C ALA A 19 -10.61 -53.66 -3.75
N PRO A 20 -11.71 -54.17 -3.14
CA PRO A 20 -12.93 -54.51 -3.84
C PRO A 20 -13.80 -53.28 -4.14
N THR A 21 -14.50 -53.36 -5.26
CA THR A 21 -15.65 -52.54 -5.62
C THR A 21 -16.77 -52.74 -4.62
N ASP A 22 -17.18 -51.67 -3.95
CA ASP A 22 -18.53 -51.56 -3.40
C ASP A 22 -19.02 -50.10 -3.44
N SER A 23 -20.23 -49.97 -3.95
CA SER A 23 -21.04 -48.80 -4.23
C SER A 23 -21.41 -47.99 -2.99
N TYR A 24 -21.17 -46.68 -3.03
CA TYR A 24 -21.81 -45.70 -2.14
C TYR A 24 -22.89 -44.90 -2.92
N PRO A 25 -24.06 -44.62 -2.32
CA PRO A 25 -25.15 -43.90 -2.97
C PRO A 25 -24.95 -42.37 -2.96
N ASP A 26 -25.56 -41.73 -3.97
CA ASP A 26 -25.53 -40.31 -4.34
C ASP A 26 -25.40 -39.30 -3.18
N GLU A 27 -24.41 -38.41 -3.34
CA GLU A 27 -24.21 -37.21 -2.54
C GLU A 27 -25.37 -36.21 -2.69
N GLN A 28 -25.86 -35.75 -1.54
CA GLN A 28 -26.80 -34.66 -1.41
C GLN A 28 -26.15 -33.34 -1.84
N ARG A 29 -26.81 -32.63 -2.76
CA ARG A 29 -26.49 -31.25 -3.14
C ARG A 29 -26.44 -30.34 -1.92
N PRO A 30 -25.50 -29.37 -1.82
CA PRO A 30 -25.58 -28.34 -0.81
C PRO A 30 -26.80 -27.44 -1.05
N ALA A 31 -27.56 -27.20 0.01
CA ALA A 31 -28.77 -26.40 0.01
C ALA A 31 -28.48 -24.94 -0.37
N GLU A 32 -29.32 -24.38 -1.24
CA GLU A 32 -29.36 -22.96 -1.57
C GLU A 32 -29.55 -22.12 -0.30
N PHE A 33 -28.63 -21.17 -0.09
CA PHE A 33 -28.75 -20.16 0.95
C PHE A 33 -29.91 -19.22 0.62
N ASN A 34 -31.04 -19.41 1.29
CA ASN A 34 -32.22 -18.55 1.19
C ASN A 34 -32.30 -17.68 2.46
N PRO A 35 -31.97 -16.38 2.41
CA PRO A 35 -32.01 -15.53 3.59
C PRO A 35 -33.45 -15.26 4.04
N ASP A 36 -33.70 -15.48 5.33
CA ASP A 36 -34.97 -15.30 6.04
C ASP A 36 -35.53 -13.85 5.84
N PRO A 37 -36.81 -13.66 5.46
CA PRO A 37 -37.39 -12.34 5.22
C PRO A 37 -37.64 -11.51 6.48
N SER A 38 -37.30 -12.00 7.68
CA SER A 38 -37.62 -11.34 8.96
C SER A 38 -36.56 -10.36 9.49
N MET A 39 -35.47 -10.09 8.76
CA MET A 39 -34.44 -9.10 9.13
C MET A 39 -34.61 -7.71 8.46
N ASN A 40 -35.82 -7.39 7.99
CA ASN A 40 -36.09 -6.16 7.23
C ASN A 40 -36.83 -5.07 8.05
N SER A 41 -36.55 -4.95 9.35
CA SER A 41 -37.15 -3.90 10.20
C SER A 41 -36.16 -3.30 11.19
N LEU A 42 -35.11 -2.65 10.67
CA LEU A 42 -34.38 -1.60 11.39
C LEU A 42 -34.09 -0.46 10.41
N SER A 43 -35.16 0.18 9.95
CA SER A 43 -35.13 1.42 9.21
C SER A 43 -35.93 2.47 9.98
N ASP A 44 -35.23 3.18 10.86
CA ASP A 44 -35.67 4.50 11.32
C ASP A 44 -34.43 5.41 11.46
N PRO A 45 -34.11 6.27 10.47
CA PRO A 45 -32.90 7.10 10.47
C PRO A 45 -33.07 8.44 11.22
N SER A 46 -34.07 8.56 12.10
CA SER A 46 -34.39 9.84 12.78
C SER A 46 -34.03 9.81 14.27
N ALA A 47 -32.76 9.62 14.60
CA ALA A 47 -32.23 9.91 15.93
C ALA A 47 -30.71 10.18 15.90
N VAL A 48 -30.26 11.07 15.00
CA VAL A 48 -28.92 11.65 15.12
C VAL A 48 -29.02 12.76 16.18
N MET A 49 -28.59 12.44 17.40
CA MET A 49 -28.38 13.47 18.42
C MET A 49 -27.25 14.40 17.96
N PRO A 50 -27.35 15.72 18.15
CA PRO A 50 -26.28 16.63 17.77
C PRO A 50 -25.09 16.40 18.70
N VAL A 51 -24.01 15.85 18.14
CA VAL A 51 -22.70 15.80 18.81
C VAL A 51 -22.25 17.24 18.96
N ALA A 52 -22.09 17.68 20.21
CA ALA A 52 -21.55 19.00 20.52
C ALA A 52 -20.13 19.10 19.95
N ALA A 53 -19.93 20.02 19.01
CA ALA A 53 -18.62 20.35 18.49
C ALA A 53 -17.71 20.83 19.63
N PRO A 54 -16.48 20.30 19.78
CA PRO A 54 -15.53 20.90 20.70
C PRO A 54 -15.17 22.30 20.18
N ALA A 55 -15.43 23.29 21.03
CA ALA A 55 -15.08 24.68 20.80
C ALA A 55 -13.59 24.89 21.10
N SER A 56 -12.79 25.11 20.04
CA SER A 56 -11.64 26.03 20.03
C SER A 56 -11.01 26.00 18.64
N ALA A 57 -11.65 26.70 17.70
CA ALA A 57 -10.99 27.11 16.48
C ALA A 57 -10.12 28.33 16.77
N GLU A 58 -8.81 28.18 16.54
CA GLU A 58 -7.78 29.16 16.12
C GLU A 58 -6.43 28.66 16.69
N ALA A 59 -5.47 28.12 15.91
CA ALA A 59 -4.64 28.91 14.99
C ALA A 59 -3.93 28.12 13.86
N SER A 60 -4.26 26.85 13.57
CA SER A 60 -3.54 26.07 12.54
C SER A 60 -4.36 25.07 11.69
N GLY A 61 -5.64 24.86 11.99
CA GLY A 61 -6.49 23.88 11.30
C GLY A 61 -6.13 22.40 11.59
N TYR A 62 -5.22 22.16 12.53
CA TYR A 62 -4.80 20.83 12.97
C TYR A 62 -5.38 20.48 14.35
N PRO A 63 -5.53 19.18 14.70
CA PRO A 63 -5.88 18.75 16.04
C PRO A 63 -4.85 19.22 17.07
N THR A 64 -5.32 19.86 18.13
CA THR A 64 -4.50 20.28 19.28
C THR A 64 -4.45 19.17 20.34
N PRO A 65 -3.37 19.06 21.14
CA PRO A 65 -3.28 18.11 22.23
C PRO A 65 -4.49 18.23 23.18
N PRO A 66 -5.17 17.12 23.53
CA PRO A 66 -6.24 17.17 24.51
C PRO A 66 -5.75 17.69 25.86
N PRO A 67 -6.57 18.48 26.59
CA PRO A 67 -6.16 19.08 27.85
C PRO A 67 -6.22 18.11 29.03
N SER A 68 -6.96 16.99 28.90
CA SER A 68 -7.18 16.03 29.98
C SER A 68 -7.24 14.58 29.47
N ILE A 69 -7.03 13.62 30.38
CA ILE A 69 -7.04 12.19 30.04
C ILE A 69 -8.42 11.73 29.54
N GLY A 70 -9.51 12.25 30.14
CA GLY A 70 -10.88 11.94 29.72
C GLY A 70 -11.26 12.48 28.34
N GLU A 71 -10.54 13.48 27.84
CA GLU A 71 -10.74 14.07 26.50
C GLU A 71 -9.90 13.39 25.41
N LEU A 72 -9.11 12.37 25.75
CA LEU A 72 -8.35 11.60 24.75
C LEU A 72 -9.24 10.79 23.81
N GLY A 73 -10.48 10.49 24.23
CA GLY A 73 -11.41 9.60 23.54
C GLY A 73 -11.03 8.12 23.62
N VAL A 74 -10.04 7.77 24.45
CA VAL A 74 -9.49 6.42 24.63
C VAL A 74 -9.70 6.02 26.10
N PRO A 75 -10.04 4.75 26.40
CA PRO A 75 -10.20 4.29 27.78
C PRO A 75 -8.95 4.57 28.63
N GLU A 76 -9.13 5.15 29.82
CA GLU A 76 -8.00 5.52 30.70
C GLU A 76 -7.09 4.33 31.03
N GLY A 77 -7.68 3.14 31.22
CA GLY A 77 -6.93 1.91 31.48
C GLY A 77 -5.94 1.56 30.36
N VAL A 78 -6.28 1.83 29.09
CA VAL A 78 -5.35 1.62 27.96
C VAL A 78 -4.17 2.57 28.07
N ILE A 79 -4.40 3.84 28.43
CA ILE A 79 -3.35 4.83 28.59
C ILE A 79 -2.42 4.48 29.75
N GLU A 80 -2.99 4.08 30.88
CA GLU A 80 -2.25 3.60 32.04
C GLU A 80 -1.38 2.38 31.70
N ASP A 81 -1.89 1.46 30.88
CA ASP A 81 -1.18 0.26 30.45
C ASP A 81 0.01 0.58 29.56
N ILE A 82 -0.16 1.49 28.60
CA ILE A 82 0.93 1.97 27.75
C ILE A 82 2.02 2.63 28.62
N ILE A 83 1.64 3.46 29.59
CA ILE A 83 2.60 4.14 30.48
C ILE A 83 3.33 3.14 31.37
N LEU A 84 2.61 2.20 32.00
CA LEU A 84 3.20 1.19 32.86
C LEU A 84 4.12 0.23 32.08
N GLN A 85 3.69 -0.20 30.90
CA GLN A 85 4.49 -1.04 30.01
C GLN A 85 5.75 -0.30 29.56
N ARG A 86 5.62 0.98 29.17
CA ARG A 86 6.77 1.81 28.77
C ARG A 86 7.75 2.02 29.92
N LEU A 87 7.25 2.33 31.12
CA LEU A 87 8.07 2.50 32.30
C LEU A 87 8.80 1.20 32.69
N THR A 88 8.14 0.06 32.51
CA THR A 88 8.73 -1.27 32.76
C THR A 88 9.85 -1.57 31.78
N LEU A 89 9.70 -1.21 30.50
CA LEU A 89 10.76 -1.35 29.49
C LEU A 89 11.94 -0.41 29.75
N ASP A 90 11.68 0.85 30.10
CA ASP A 90 12.73 1.83 30.37
C ASP A 90 13.41 1.56 31.74
N GLY A 91 12.74 0.88 32.67
CA GLY A 91 13.17 0.58 34.03
C GLY A 91 13.13 1.80 34.96
N ARG A 92 13.62 2.95 34.49
CA ARG A 92 13.50 4.26 35.12
C ARG A 92 13.25 5.30 34.04
N SER A 93 12.30 6.20 34.27
CA SER A 93 12.00 7.28 33.34
C SER A 93 11.60 8.55 34.10
N SER A 94 11.43 9.64 33.36
CA SER A 94 10.88 10.89 33.91
C SER A 94 9.51 11.18 33.30
N VAL A 95 8.72 12.06 33.90
CA VAL A 95 7.41 12.43 33.35
C VAL A 95 7.57 13.04 31.97
N THR A 96 8.54 13.94 31.78
CA THR A 96 8.80 14.56 30.47
C THR A 96 9.20 13.54 29.42
N ARG A 97 10.09 12.59 29.75
CA ARG A 97 10.52 11.54 28.83
C ARG A 97 9.37 10.59 28.49
N MET A 98 8.53 10.28 29.47
CA MET A 98 7.34 9.46 29.28
C MET A 98 6.36 10.16 28.34
N ALA A 99 6.06 11.44 28.57
CA ALA A 99 5.21 12.26 27.72
C ALA A 99 5.70 12.29 26.26
N GLN A 100 7.00 12.43 26.04
CA GLN A 100 7.59 12.35 24.69
C GLN A 100 7.45 10.95 24.07
N ALA A 101 7.70 9.89 24.84
CA ALA A 101 7.64 8.51 24.35
C ALA A 101 6.20 8.07 24.02
N THR A 102 5.22 8.55 24.78
CA THR A 102 3.80 8.25 24.60
C THR A 102 3.06 9.31 23.77
N ALA A 103 3.75 10.35 23.31
CA ALA A 103 3.16 11.46 22.55
C ALA A 103 1.96 12.14 23.27
N LEU A 104 2.02 12.20 24.61
CA LEU A 104 1.00 12.81 25.46
C LEU A 104 1.52 14.12 26.07
N SER A 105 0.62 14.97 26.56
CA SER A 105 1.00 16.14 27.34
C SER A 105 1.51 15.72 28.73
N VAL A 106 2.39 16.52 29.33
CA VAL A 106 2.92 16.27 30.68
C VAL A 106 1.78 16.15 31.70
N GLY A 107 0.76 17.01 31.62
CA GLY A 107 -0.38 16.97 32.53
C GLY A 107 -1.20 15.67 32.46
N ILE A 108 -1.37 15.09 31.26
CA ILE A 108 -2.03 13.79 31.10
C ILE A 108 -1.18 12.67 31.72
N VAL A 109 0.14 12.70 31.49
CA VAL A 109 1.04 11.70 32.07
C VAL A 109 1.07 11.82 33.59
N ASP A 110 1.12 13.02 34.16
CA ASP A 110 1.05 13.24 35.61
C ASP A 110 -0.23 12.63 36.21
N SER A 111 -1.39 12.88 35.61
CA SER A 111 -2.66 12.29 36.07
C SER A 111 -2.64 10.75 36.06
N ALA A 112 -2.11 10.14 35.00
CA ALA A 112 -1.99 8.69 34.91
C ALA A 112 -0.96 8.13 35.91
N VAL A 113 0.15 8.84 36.11
CA VAL A 113 1.19 8.50 37.09
C VAL A 113 0.62 8.52 38.51
N ASP A 114 -0.18 9.52 38.86
CA ASP A 114 -0.84 9.60 40.16
C ASP A 114 -1.82 8.43 40.38
N ALA A 115 -2.61 8.06 39.37
CA ALA A 115 -3.52 6.92 39.43
C ALA A 115 -2.78 5.57 39.58
N LEU A 116 -1.68 5.37 38.83
CA LEU A 116 -0.82 4.20 38.94
C LEU A 116 -0.11 4.14 40.32
N ARG A 117 0.31 5.29 40.85
CA ARG A 117 0.95 5.41 42.17
C ARG A 117 -0.01 5.08 43.31
N GLN A 118 -1.26 5.57 43.26
CA GLN A 118 -2.28 5.27 44.27
C GLN A 118 -2.56 3.75 44.37
N ARG A 119 -2.40 3.02 43.25
CA ARG A 119 -2.51 1.56 43.19
C ARG A 119 -1.22 0.81 43.51
N LEU A 120 -0.14 1.54 43.86
CA LEU A 120 1.19 1.04 44.19
C LEU A 120 1.88 0.32 43.01
N LEU A 121 1.60 0.71 41.77
CA LEU A 121 2.19 0.11 40.57
C LEU A 121 3.49 0.81 40.16
N LEU A 122 3.66 2.07 40.54
CA LEU A 122 4.91 2.79 40.37
C LEU A 122 5.23 3.60 41.62
N GLU A 123 6.48 4.03 41.71
CA GLU A 123 6.99 4.87 42.78
C GLU A 123 7.83 6.02 42.22
N ILE A 124 7.91 7.10 43.00
CA ILE A 124 8.78 8.25 42.71
C ILE A 124 10.06 8.05 43.52
N GLN A 125 11.18 7.83 42.83
CA GLN A 125 12.48 7.59 43.46
C GLN A 125 13.28 8.88 43.73
N GLY A 126 12.78 10.03 43.26
CA GLY A 126 13.40 11.33 43.46
C GLY A 126 12.93 12.34 42.42
N MET A 127 13.69 13.45 42.30
CA MET A 127 13.46 14.50 41.32
C MET A 127 14.78 14.91 40.65
N ASN A 128 14.76 15.05 39.33
CA ASN A 128 15.84 15.66 38.57
C ASN A 128 15.42 17.07 38.16
N GLY A 129 15.88 18.08 38.92
CA GLY A 129 15.42 19.46 38.76
C GLY A 129 13.94 19.57 39.15
N ARG A 130 13.05 19.72 38.16
CA ARG A 130 11.59 19.79 38.36
C ARG A 130 10.83 18.55 37.88
N ASP A 131 11.53 17.54 37.36
CA ASP A 131 10.92 16.35 36.77
C ASP A 131 11.02 15.15 37.73
N TYR A 132 9.92 14.45 37.97
CA TYR A 132 9.89 13.28 38.85
C TYR A 132 10.56 12.08 38.19
N VAL A 133 11.39 11.38 38.96
CA VAL A 133 12.00 10.13 38.51
C VAL A 133 11.10 8.97 38.92
N LEU A 134 10.55 8.29 37.93
CA LEU A 134 9.59 7.20 38.05
C LEU A 134 10.30 5.86 37.94
N ALA A 135 9.85 4.88 38.72
CA ALA A 135 10.24 3.48 38.57
C ALA A 135 9.04 2.56 38.85
N PRO A 136 8.92 1.41 38.17
CA PRO A 136 7.86 0.45 38.46
C PRO A 136 8.18 -0.27 39.77
N THR A 137 7.17 -0.45 40.62
CA THR A 137 7.31 -1.33 41.80
C THR A 137 7.33 -2.79 41.34
N ASP A 138 7.67 -3.72 42.24
CA ASP A 138 7.59 -5.15 41.88
C ASP A 138 6.15 -5.59 41.57
N LYS A 139 5.15 -5.00 42.23
CA LYS A 139 3.74 -5.16 41.88
C LYS A 139 3.45 -4.62 40.48
N GLY A 140 3.97 -3.44 40.15
CA GLY A 140 3.85 -2.84 38.82
C GLY A 140 4.44 -3.69 37.71
N LYS A 141 5.63 -4.27 37.93
CA LYS A 141 6.27 -5.18 36.97
C LYS A 141 5.42 -6.43 36.74
N GLN A 142 4.86 -7.02 37.80
CA GLN A 142 3.99 -8.20 37.69
C GLN A 142 2.71 -7.89 36.89
N GLU A 143 2.07 -6.76 37.18
CA GLU A 143 0.89 -6.29 36.45
C GLU A 143 1.21 -5.98 34.99
N ALA A 144 2.33 -5.33 34.71
CA ALA A 144 2.80 -5.09 33.34
C ALA A 144 2.96 -6.40 32.56
N VAL A 145 3.58 -7.42 33.16
CA VAL A 145 3.72 -8.76 32.54
C VAL A 145 2.36 -9.40 32.27
N GLN A 146 1.42 -9.30 33.22
CA GLN A 146 0.07 -9.85 33.06
C GLN A 146 -0.69 -9.18 31.91
N ARG A 147 -0.60 -7.85 31.80
CA ARG A 147 -1.28 -7.08 30.74
C ARG A 147 -0.60 -7.24 29.39
N ALA A 148 0.73 -7.37 29.37
CA ALA A 148 1.51 -7.66 28.18
C ALA A 148 1.12 -8.97 27.49
N ALA A 149 0.53 -9.93 28.22
CA ALA A 149 -0.02 -11.15 27.63
C ALA A 149 -1.21 -10.89 26.68
N ALA A 150 -1.97 -9.81 26.92
CA ALA A 150 -3.03 -9.37 26.02
C ALA A 150 -2.50 -8.41 24.94
N CYS A 151 -1.74 -7.39 25.36
CA CYS A 151 -1.11 -6.39 24.49
C CYS A 151 0.13 -5.79 25.16
N SER A 152 1.29 -5.87 24.52
CA SER A 152 2.58 -5.36 25.05
C SER A 152 2.99 -4.02 24.44
N TYR A 153 2.06 -3.29 23.82
CA TYR A 153 2.31 -1.99 23.21
C TYR A 153 2.81 -0.95 24.24
N ALA A 154 3.88 -0.24 23.89
CA ALA A 154 4.53 0.75 24.74
C ALA A 154 4.97 2.00 23.95
N GLY A 155 4.26 2.30 22.87
CA GLY A 155 4.55 3.42 21.96
C GLY A 155 3.71 4.65 22.25
N ALA A 156 3.48 5.44 21.22
CA ALA A 156 2.62 6.62 21.28
C ALA A 156 1.17 6.22 21.61
N ALA A 157 0.52 6.96 22.51
CA ALA A 157 -0.87 6.75 22.83
C ALA A 157 -1.73 6.82 21.56
N PRO A 158 -2.68 5.89 21.38
CA PRO A 158 -3.55 5.90 20.22
C PRO A 158 -4.51 7.09 20.27
N VAL A 159 -5.08 7.41 19.11
CA VAL A 159 -6.26 8.26 18.99
C VAL A 159 -7.50 7.36 18.95
N SER A 160 -8.66 7.88 19.32
CA SER A 160 -9.91 7.12 19.19
C SER A 160 -10.28 6.91 17.73
N LEU A 161 -11.05 5.84 17.45
CA LEU A 161 -11.61 5.59 16.12
C LEU A 161 -12.45 6.78 15.59
N ASP A 162 -13.16 7.47 16.48
CA ASP A 162 -13.97 8.65 16.13
C ASP A 162 -13.09 9.82 15.72
N ALA A 163 -12.04 10.11 16.49
CA ALA A 163 -11.08 11.16 16.16
C ALA A 163 -10.36 10.84 14.82
N TYR A 164 -10.01 9.58 14.61
CA TYR A 164 -9.49 9.10 13.34
C TYR A 164 -10.42 9.40 12.18
N SER A 165 -11.69 9.02 12.32
CA SER A 165 -12.70 9.18 11.29
C SER A 165 -12.94 10.65 10.94
N VAL A 166 -13.07 11.52 11.95
CA VAL A 166 -13.25 12.97 11.76
C VAL A 166 -12.08 13.60 10.99
N VAL A 167 -10.84 13.25 11.33
CA VAL A 167 -9.66 13.82 10.67
C VAL A 167 -9.54 13.36 9.23
N VAL A 168 -9.75 12.07 8.96
CA VAL A 168 -9.71 11.55 7.57
C VAL A 168 -10.77 12.22 6.70
N GLU A 169 -12.00 12.39 7.20
CA GLU A 169 -13.07 13.07 6.48
C GLU A 169 -12.75 14.56 6.24
N ALA A 170 -12.19 15.26 7.23
CA ALA A 170 -11.83 16.68 7.12
C ALA A 170 -10.66 16.95 6.15
N GLN A 171 -9.93 15.92 5.73
CA GLN A 171 -8.80 15.99 4.79
C GLN A 171 -9.20 15.76 3.32
N LYS A 172 -10.48 15.43 3.07
CA LYS A 172 -11.04 15.25 1.73
C LYS A 172 -11.10 16.58 0.98
N GLY A 173 -10.74 16.55 -0.31
CA GLY A 173 -10.96 17.67 -1.23
C GLY A 173 -10.13 18.94 -0.96
N ARG A 174 -9.14 18.92 -0.05
CA ARG A 174 -8.28 20.08 0.25
C ARG A 174 -7.41 20.53 -0.93
N SER A 175 -7.05 19.62 -1.83
CA SER A 175 -6.32 19.91 -3.07
C SER A 175 -7.11 19.40 -4.28
N PRO A 176 -7.91 20.25 -4.94
CA PRO A 176 -8.69 19.83 -6.11
C PRO A 176 -7.77 19.52 -7.28
N ILE A 177 -8.05 18.42 -7.97
CA ILE A 177 -7.33 18.02 -9.17
C ILE A 177 -7.87 18.84 -10.34
N THR A 178 -6.99 19.55 -11.04
CA THR A 178 -7.28 20.38 -12.21
C THR A 178 -6.41 19.97 -13.41
N PRO A 179 -6.77 20.35 -14.65
CA PRO A 179 -5.90 20.13 -15.80
C PRO A 179 -4.49 20.71 -15.62
N ALA A 180 -4.37 21.86 -14.96
CA ALA A 180 -3.07 22.48 -14.67
C ALA A 180 -2.23 21.64 -13.70
N THR A 181 -2.82 21.15 -12.60
CA THR A 181 -2.10 20.31 -11.64
C THR A 181 -1.71 18.96 -12.25
N LEU A 182 -2.54 18.39 -13.13
CA LEU A 182 -2.20 17.17 -13.86
C LEU A 182 -1.06 17.41 -14.85
N GLY A 183 -1.13 18.47 -15.65
CA GLY A 183 -0.06 18.83 -16.58
C GLY A 183 1.29 19.01 -15.88
N GLU A 184 1.29 19.61 -14.68
CA GLU A 184 2.50 19.74 -13.87
C GLU A 184 2.98 18.39 -13.29
N ALA A 185 2.07 17.60 -12.72
CA ALA A 185 2.38 16.29 -12.13
C ALA A 185 3.01 15.31 -13.14
N PHE A 186 2.62 15.42 -14.41
CA PHE A 186 3.11 14.58 -15.51
C PHE A 186 4.10 15.30 -16.44
N SER A 187 4.58 16.50 -16.08
CA SER A 187 5.46 17.30 -16.92
C SER A 187 6.81 16.63 -17.25
N ASP A 188 7.22 15.64 -16.47
CA ASP A 188 8.42 14.83 -16.71
C ASP A 188 8.18 13.65 -17.68
N LEU A 189 6.94 13.45 -18.15
CA LEU A 189 6.57 12.41 -19.10
C LEU A 189 6.06 13.01 -20.42
N VAL A 190 6.34 12.31 -21.50
CA VAL A 190 5.72 12.58 -22.80
C VAL A 190 4.39 11.84 -22.85
N ILE A 191 3.30 12.59 -22.69
CA ILE A 191 1.93 12.07 -22.63
C ILE A 191 1.06 12.75 -23.68
N ASN A 192 0.14 11.98 -24.28
CA ASN A 192 -0.89 12.54 -25.15
C ASN A 192 -1.85 13.42 -24.33
N PRO A 193 -2.09 14.69 -24.70
CA PRO A 193 -3.02 15.57 -23.99
C PRO A 193 -4.40 14.94 -23.75
N THR A 194 -4.92 14.15 -24.69
CA THR A 194 -6.24 13.48 -24.55
C THR A 194 -6.27 12.47 -23.40
N PHE A 195 -5.13 11.85 -23.07
CA PHE A 195 -5.05 10.95 -21.93
C PHE A 195 -5.26 11.69 -20.60
N LEU A 196 -4.74 12.93 -20.48
CA LEU A 196 -4.97 13.74 -19.29
C LEU A 196 -6.45 14.17 -19.17
N ASP A 197 -7.10 14.42 -20.31
CA ASP A 197 -8.53 14.75 -20.38
C ASP A 197 -9.41 13.57 -19.92
N ASP A 198 -8.99 12.33 -20.17
CA ASP A 198 -9.67 11.12 -19.67
C ASP A 198 -9.32 10.81 -18.20
N LEU A 199 -8.05 10.99 -17.82
CA LEU A 199 -7.55 10.64 -16.49
C LEU A 199 -8.07 11.60 -15.42
N GLY A 200 -8.16 12.90 -15.70
CA GLY A 200 -8.58 13.89 -14.72
C GLY A 200 -9.96 13.63 -14.10
N PRO A 201 -11.02 13.48 -14.92
CA PRO A 201 -12.34 13.10 -14.44
C PRO A 201 -12.35 11.75 -13.69
N ALA A 202 -11.59 10.76 -14.17
CA ALA A 202 -11.46 9.46 -13.51
C ALA A 202 -10.89 9.59 -12.08
N LEU A 203 -9.93 10.48 -11.88
CA LEU A 203 -9.32 10.72 -10.56
C LEU A 203 -10.24 11.49 -9.61
N VAL A 204 -11.00 12.46 -10.10
CA VAL A 204 -11.94 13.25 -9.29
C VAL A 204 -13.20 12.45 -8.93
N SER A 205 -13.63 11.54 -9.80
CA SER A 205 -14.83 10.73 -9.58
C SER A 205 -14.66 9.74 -8.41
N LYS A 206 -15.79 9.25 -7.89
CA LYS A 206 -15.81 8.20 -6.86
C LYS A 206 -15.39 6.84 -7.44
N GLY A 207 -14.89 5.98 -6.55
CA GLY A 207 -14.46 4.64 -6.89
C GLY A 207 -13.05 4.56 -7.47
N ALA A 208 -12.70 3.36 -7.91
CA ALA A 208 -11.37 3.05 -8.41
C ALA A 208 -11.15 3.52 -9.85
N VAL A 209 -9.87 3.67 -10.22
CA VAL A 209 -9.41 3.94 -11.59
C VAL A 209 -8.70 2.71 -12.12
N PHE A 210 -9.09 2.25 -13.30
CA PHE A 210 -8.39 1.18 -14.01
C PHE A 210 -7.55 1.75 -15.14
N LEU A 211 -6.24 1.67 -15.00
CA LEU A 211 -5.29 1.88 -16.08
C LEU A 211 -5.09 0.53 -16.78
N TYR A 212 -5.57 0.42 -18.01
CA TYR A 212 -5.46 -0.82 -18.78
C TYR A 212 -4.82 -0.58 -20.13
N GLY A 213 -4.06 -1.56 -20.61
CA GLY A 213 -3.44 -1.50 -21.92
C GLY A 213 -2.28 -2.48 -22.03
N PRO A 214 -1.67 -2.61 -23.22
CA PRO A 214 -0.58 -3.55 -23.47
C PRO A 214 0.60 -3.40 -22.47
N PRO A 215 1.40 -4.45 -22.24
CA PRO A 215 2.61 -4.35 -21.43
C PRO A 215 3.59 -3.33 -22.03
N GLY A 216 4.38 -2.69 -21.16
CA GLY A 216 5.38 -1.71 -21.56
C GLY A 216 4.84 -0.33 -21.98
N THR A 217 3.55 -0.04 -21.78
CA THR A 217 3.01 1.31 -22.07
C THR A 217 3.25 2.34 -20.96
N GLY A 218 3.94 1.97 -19.88
CA GLY A 218 4.30 2.89 -18.79
C GLY A 218 3.23 3.08 -17.71
N LYS A 219 2.24 2.18 -17.61
CA LYS A 219 1.16 2.25 -16.60
C LYS A 219 1.66 2.40 -15.16
N THR A 220 2.65 1.61 -14.76
CA THR A 220 3.30 1.70 -13.43
C THR A 220 3.88 3.10 -13.20
N SER A 221 4.65 3.60 -14.16
CA SER A 221 5.26 4.94 -14.11
C SER A 221 4.22 6.06 -14.07
N LEU A 222 3.07 5.87 -14.72
CA LEU A 222 1.93 6.80 -14.65
C LEU A 222 1.29 6.78 -13.26
N ALA A 223 1.02 5.59 -12.71
CA ALA A 223 0.41 5.42 -11.40
C ALA A 223 1.28 6.00 -10.28
N GLU A 224 2.60 5.77 -10.32
CA GLU A 224 3.57 6.37 -9.38
C GLU A 224 3.55 7.90 -9.38
N ARG A 225 3.36 8.52 -10.55
CA ARG A 225 3.34 9.98 -10.69
C ARG A 225 2.03 10.61 -10.26
N MET A 226 0.97 9.82 -10.08
CA MET A 226 -0.30 10.35 -9.64
C MET A 226 -0.18 11.06 -8.29
N ILE A 227 0.70 10.62 -7.38
CA ILE A 227 0.80 11.27 -6.07
C ILE A 227 1.22 12.75 -6.18
N LYS A 228 1.98 13.12 -7.23
CA LYS A 228 2.45 14.49 -7.47
C LYS A 228 1.30 15.48 -7.75
N MET A 229 0.09 15.00 -8.03
CA MET A 229 -1.08 15.87 -8.22
C MET A 229 -1.55 16.51 -6.90
N TYR A 230 -1.21 15.90 -5.77
CA TYR A 230 -1.52 16.44 -4.47
C TYR A 230 -0.35 17.27 -3.96
N LYS A 231 -0.65 18.49 -3.53
CA LYS A 231 0.34 19.43 -2.98
C LYS A 231 0.12 19.70 -1.49
N ASP A 232 -0.95 19.17 -0.92
CA ASP A 232 -1.29 19.34 0.48
C ASP A 232 -0.81 18.14 1.31
N PRO A 233 -0.32 18.38 2.54
CA PRO A 233 -0.02 17.31 3.48
C PRO A 233 -1.27 16.83 4.21
N VAL A 234 -1.18 15.64 4.82
CA VAL A 234 -2.26 15.00 5.57
C VAL A 234 -1.74 14.51 6.92
N LEU A 235 -2.63 14.46 7.92
CA LEU A 235 -2.33 13.89 9.23
C LEU A 235 -2.57 12.38 9.20
N VAL A 236 -1.60 11.66 9.72
CA VAL A 236 -1.62 10.21 9.92
C VAL A 236 -1.46 9.95 11.41
N PRO A 237 -2.37 9.21 12.06
CA PRO A 237 -2.20 8.89 13.46
C PRO A 237 -1.10 7.84 13.62
N ARG A 238 -0.37 7.88 14.74
CA ARG A 238 0.60 6.82 15.06
C ARG A 238 -0.09 5.49 15.30
N ALA A 239 -1.17 5.51 16.05
CA ALA A 239 -2.03 4.38 16.31
C ALA A 239 -3.49 4.82 16.53
N VAL A 240 -4.42 3.90 16.33
CA VAL A 240 -5.86 4.05 16.58
C VAL A 240 -6.28 3.00 17.60
N GLU A 241 -7.17 3.37 18.52
CA GLU A 241 -7.77 2.45 19.48
C GLU A 241 -9.21 2.11 19.08
N PHE A 242 -9.55 0.83 19.21
CA PHE A 242 -10.90 0.34 19.11
C PHE A 242 -11.08 -0.89 20.01
N ASP A 243 -12.09 -0.88 20.87
CA ASP A 243 -12.44 -1.98 21.79
C ASP A 243 -11.26 -2.45 22.68
N GLY A 244 -10.47 -1.49 23.17
CA GLY A 244 -9.27 -1.71 23.97
C GLY A 244 -8.07 -2.24 23.18
N GLN A 245 -8.21 -2.46 21.86
CA GLN A 245 -7.13 -2.93 20.99
C GLN A 245 -6.42 -1.77 20.31
N ILE A 246 -5.11 -1.91 20.13
CA ILE A 246 -4.26 -0.89 19.51
C ILE A 246 -3.93 -1.32 18.07
N ILE A 247 -4.28 -0.46 17.13
CA ILE A 247 -4.04 -0.62 15.69
C ILE A 247 -2.98 0.39 15.26
N THR A 248 -1.80 -0.09 14.88
CA THR A 248 -0.71 0.76 14.37
C THR A 248 -0.97 1.18 12.93
N VAL A 249 -0.94 2.49 12.65
CA VAL A 249 -1.27 3.06 11.34
C VAL A 249 -0.03 3.69 10.71
N PHE A 250 0.63 4.63 11.40
CA PHE A 250 1.86 5.23 10.91
C PHE A 250 2.93 4.17 10.70
N ASP A 251 3.51 4.21 9.51
CA ASP A 251 4.50 3.27 9.03
C ASP A 251 5.59 4.06 8.31
N PRO A 252 6.82 4.14 8.83
CA PRO A 252 7.88 4.95 8.24
C PRO A 252 8.37 4.43 6.88
N SER A 253 7.97 3.22 6.47
CA SER A 253 8.23 2.72 5.11
C SER A 253 7.23 3.24 4.07
N LEU A 254 6.08 3.75 4.51
CA LEU A 254 4.99 4.21 3.63
C LEU A 254 4.63 5.69 3.81
N HIS A 255 4.88 6.24 5.00
CA HIS A 255 4.54 7.61 5.35
C HIS A 255 5.79 8.45 5.52
N GLU A 256 5.86 9.54 4.75
CA GLU A 256 6.96 10.50 4.79
C GLU A 256 6.54 11.75 5.58
N PRO A 257 7.08 11.97 6.80
CA PRO A 257 6.74 13.14 7.59
C PRO A 257 7.23 14.45 6.94
N VAL A 258 6.41 15.49 6.99
CA VAL A 258 6.81 16.85 6.60
C VAL A 258 7.65 17.48 7.72
N ALA A 259 8.76 18.12 7.37
CA ALA A 259 9.60 18.82 8.33
C ALA A 259 9.61 20.34 8.06
N PRO A 260 9.47 21.21 9.09
CA PRO A 260 9.16 20.87 10.49
C PRO A 260 7.69 20.46 10.70
N GLN A 261 7.41 19.68 11.75
CA GLN A 261 6.04 19.43 12.19
C GLN A 261 5.42 20.72 12.76
N PRO A 262 4.12 20.99 12.57
CA PRO A 262 3.47 22.19 13.10
C PRO A 262 3.58 22.30 14.62
N GLU A 263 3.88 23.50 15.11
CA GLU A 263 3.82 23.78 16.54
C GLU A 263 2.38 23.65 17.07
N GLY A 264 2.23 23.07 18.26
CA GLY A 264 0.92 22.86 18.88
C GLY A 264 0.08 21.74 18.27
N LEU A 265 0.61 20.96 17.33
CA LEU A 265 -0.03 19.72 16.85
C LEU A 265 -0.05 18.66 17.97
N ASP A 266 -1.17 17.96 18.11
CA ASP A 266 -1.25 16.73 18.91
C ASP A 266 -0.25 15.69 18.39
N GLN A 267 0.76 15.35 19.20
CA GLN A 267 1.89 14.51 18.80
C GLN A 267 1.52 13.05 18.52
N ARG A 268 0.30 12.62 18.87
CA ARG A 268 -0.26 11.32 18.46
C ARG A 268 -0.50 11.27 16.94
N TRP A 269 -0.54 12.44 16.29
CA TRP A 269 -0.58 12.60 14.84
C TRP A 269 0.78 12.98 14.27
N VAL A 270 0.97 12.65 13.00
CA VAL A 270 2.14 13.03 12.21
C VAL A 270 1.65 13.67 10.92
N LEU A 271 2.07 14.91 10.66
CA LEU A 271 1.83 15.56 9.37
C LEU A 271 2.76 14.93 8.33
N CYS A 272 2.20 14.31 7.30
CA CYS A 272 2.91 13.59 6.25
C CYS A 272 2.58 14.15 4.88
N ASN A 273 3.47 13.92 3.90
CA ASN A 273 3.07 13.94 2.50
C ASN A 273 1.94 12.90 2.31
N ARG A 274 1.01 13.15 1.36
CA ARG A 274 -0.05 12.16 1.08
C ARG A 274 0.58 10.79 0.77
N PRO A 275 0.07 9.71 1.39
CA PRO A 275 0.67 8.39 1.21
C PRO A 275 0.44 7.90 -0.22
N CYS A 276 1.45 7.27 -0.80
CA CYS A 276 1.36 6.52 -2.05
C CYS A 276 1.79 5.08 -1.77
N VAL A 277 0.81 4.19 -1.63
CA VAL A 277 1.07 2.78 -1.40
C VAL A 277 0.97 2.07 -2.73
N ILE A 278 2.02 1.35 -3.13
CA ILE A 278 2.08 0.61 -4.39
C ILE A 278 2.37 -0.85 -4.05
N VAL A 279 1.57 -1.75 -4.59
CA VAL A 279 1.73 -3.21 -4.44
C VAL A 279 1.62 -3.89 -5.79
N GLY A 280 2.39 -4.95 -6.00
CA GLY A 280 2.39 -5.75 -7.21
C GLY A 280 1.76 -7.14 -7.04
N GLY A 281 2.39 -8.15 -7.64
CA GLY A 281 1.95 -9.56 -7.59
C GLY A 281 2.05 -10.22 -6.20
N GLU A 282 2.77 -9.59 -5.27
CA GLU A 282 2.96 -10.04 -3.89
C GLU A 282 1.80 -9.71 -2.95
N LEU A 283 0.79 -8.96 -3.42
CA LEU A 283 -0.38 -8.62 -2.62
C LEU A 283 -1.10 -9.88 -2.10
N THR A 284 -1.35 -9.92 -0.80
CA THR A 284 -2.09 -10.98 -0.12
C THR A 284 -3.28 -10.44 0.66
N ASN A 285 -4.28 -11.29 0.93
CA ASN A 285 -5.47 -10.89 1.68
C ASN A 285 -5.13 -10.38 3.09
N LYS A 286 -4.05 -10.90 3.69
CA LYS A 286 -3.58 -10.47 5.01
C LYS A 286 -3.21 -8.98 5.06
N GLN A 287 -2.76 -8.42 3.94
CA GLN A 287 -2.41 -7.00 3.86
C GLN A 287 -3.64 -6.10 3.68
N LEU A 288 -4.80 -6.69 3.35
CA LEU A 288 -6.08 -5.99 3.20
C LEU A 288 -6.98 -6.12 4.45
N GLU A 289 -6.57 -6.92 5.43
CA GLU A 289 -7.27 -7.13 6.70
C GLU A 289 -6.42 -6.68 7.89
N LEU A 290 -7.04 -6.57 9.06
CA LEU A 290 -6.31 -6.35 10.31
C LEU A 290 -5.47 -7.58 10.65
N GLU A 291 -4.15 -7.37 10.79
CA GLU A 291 -3.23 -8.42 11.21
C GLU A 291 -2.85 -8.22 12.68
N ARG A 292 -3.20 -9.19 13.53
CA ARG A 292 -2.75 -9.23 14.92
C ARG A 292 -1.38 -9.90 15.00
N ASP A 293 -0.39 -9.19 15.51
CA ASP A 293 0.88 -9.79 15.89
C ASP A 293 0.67 -10.64 17.15
N ILE A 294 0.84 -11.96 17.04
CA ILE A 294 0.56 -12.89 18.14
C ILE A 294 1.49 -12.68 19.33
N SER A 295 2.72 -12.20 19.09
CA SER A 295 3.72 -12.02 20.13
C SER A 295 3.49 -10.77 20.96
N THR A 296 2.94 -9.72 20.34
CA THR A 296 2.71 -8.43 21.01
C THR A 296 1.24 -8.13 21.29
N GLY A 297 0.32 -8.85 20.66
CA GLY A 297 -1.11 -8.58 20.71
C GLY A 297 -1.55 -7.34 19.92
N VAL A 298 -0.62 -6.62 19.31
CA VAL A 298 -0.86 -5.36 18.57
C VAL A 298 -1.39 -5.65 17.18
N TYR A 299 -2.37 -4.87 16.75
CA TYR A 299 -2.89 -4.93 15.39
C TYR A 299 -2.10 -4.00 14.46
N ARG A 300 -1.92 -4.45 13.22
CA ARG A 300 -1.40 -3.65 12.12
C ARG A 300 -2.56 -3.26 11.21
N ALA A 301 -2.63 -1.97 10.89
CA ALA A 301 -3.60 -1.45 9.94
C ALA A 301 -3.38 -2.06 8.54
N PRO A 302 -4.45 -2.37 7.79
CA PRO A 302 -4.33 -2.83 6.42
C PRO A 302 -3.87 -1.70 5.49
N LEU A 303 -3.39 -2.05 4.30
CA LEU A 303 -2.76 -1.10 3.37
C LEU A 303 -3.69 0.04 2.93
N GLN A 304 -4.98 -0.24 2.71
CA GLN A 304 -5.96 0.80 2.37
C GLN A 304 -6.16 1.83 3.48
N MET A 305 -6.07 1.39 4.75
CA MET A 305 -6.17 2.28 5.91
C MET A 305 -4.92 3.16 6.01
N LYS A 306 -3.74 2.59 5.72
CA LYS A 306 -2.47 3.33 5.64
C LYS A 306 -2.43 4.29 4.44
N ALA A 307 -3.11 3.96 3.35
CA ALA A 307 -3.17 4.79 2.14
C ALA A 307 -4.27 5.88 2.18
N ASN A 308 -5.01 6.00 3.29
CA ASN A 308 -6.11 6.95 3.39
C ASN A 308 -5.67 8.41 3.13
N ASN A 309 -6.56 9.17 2.50
CA ASN A 309 -6.28 10.50 1.96
C ASN A 309 -5.08 10.51 0.99
N GLY A 310 -4.76 9.40 0.34
CA GLY A 310 -3.66 9.27 -0.60
C GLY A 310 -4.04 8.43 -1.81
N ILE A 311 -3.07 7.70 -2.34
CA ILE A 311 -3.25 6.80 -3.48
C ILE A 311 -2.85 5.38 -3.08
N PHE A 312 -3.66 4.41 -3.49
CA PHE A 312 -3.35 3.00 -3.37
C PHE A 312 -3.33 2.34 -4.74
N VAL A 313 -2.14 2.03 -5.24
CA VAL A 313 -1.90 1.41 -6.54
C VAL A 313 -1.75 -0.10 -6.39
N ILE A 314 -2.50 -0.86 -7.18
CA ILE A 314 -2.29 -2.30 -7.38
C ILE A 314 -1.81 -2.50 -8.81
N ASP A 315 -0.52 -2.77 -8.95
CA ASP A 315 0.13 -3.01 -10.23
C ASP A 315 0.08 -4.48 -10.64
N ASP A 316 0.21 -4.73 -11.94
CA ASP A 316 0.05 -6.05 -12.56
C ASP A 316 -1.23 -6.78 -12.09
N PHE A 317 -2.33 -6.03 -11.98
CA PHE A 317 -3.60 -6.56 -11.50
C PHE A 317 -4.10 -7.72 -12.37
N GLY A 318 -4.42 -8.82 -11.67
CA GLY A 318 -4.76 -10.14 -12.19
C GLY A 318 -3.58 -11.09 -12.43
N ARG A 319 -2.39 -10.75 -11.92
CA ARG A 319 -1.26 -11.68 -11.77
C ARG A 319 -0.96 -12.01 -10.30
N GLN A 320 -1.80 -11.58 -9.37
CA GLN A 320 -1.70 -11.86 -7.95
C GLN A 320 -2.08 -13.32 -7.62
N LYS A 321 -1.69 -13.78 -6.43
CA LYS A 321 -2.18 -15.06 -5.88
C LYS A 321 -3.69 -15.03 -5.62
N MET A 322 -4.22 -13.89 -5.19
CA MET A 322 -5.67 -13.67 -5.07
C MET A 322 -6.25 -13.41 -6.45
N THR A 323 -7.49 -13.87 -6.66
CA THR A 323 -8.17 -13.58 -7.92
C THR A 323 -8.60 -12.10 -7.95
N PRO A 324 -8.67 -11.48 -9.14
CA PRO A 324 -9.25 -10.15 -9.30
C PRO A 324 -10.64 -10.01 -8.67
N GLU A 325 -11.45 -11.05 -8.78
CA GLU A 325 -12.81 -11.11 -8.23
C GLU A 325 -12.80 -11.02 -6.70
N GLU A 326 -11.89 -11.73 -6.02
CA GLU A 326 -11.77 -11.67 -4.55
C GLU A 326 -11.44 -10.26 -4.06
N ILE A 327 -10.42 -9.62 -4.66
CA ILE A 327 -9.99 -8.26 -4.30
C ILE A 327 -11.13 -7.26 -4.52
N LEU A 328 -11.81 -7.37 -5.64
CA LEU A 328 -12.87 -6.42 -5.99
C LEU A 328 -14.14 -6.66 -5.20
N ASN A 329 -14.52 -7.92 -4.95
CA ASN A 329 -15.64 -8.26 -4.07
C ASN A 329 -15.44 -7.70 -2.66
N ARG A 330 -14.21 -7.78 -2.14
CA ARG A 330 -13.82 -7.19 -0.84
C ARG A 330 -14.00 -5.66 -0.81
N TRP A 331 -13.89 -5.00 -1.95
CA TRP A 331 -13.93 -3.54 -2.06
C TRP A 331 -15.15 -2.95 -2.79
N ILE A 332 -16.18 -3.75 -3.09
CA ILE A 332 -17.45 -3.22 -3.62
C ILE A 332 -18.01 -2.15 -2.69
N VAL A 333 -18.12 -2.47 -1.40
CA VAL A 333 -18.70 -1.57 -0.40
C VAL A 333 -17.75 -0.40 -0.10
N PRO A 334 -16.46 -0.62 0.18
CA PRO A 334 -15.47 0.45 0.33
C PRO A 334 -15.45 1.47 -0.81
N LEU A 335 -15.41 1.03 -2.07
CA LEU A 335 -15.35 1.94 -3.22
C LEU A 335 -16.67 2.67 -3.50
N SER A 336 -17.81 2.09 -3.11
CA SER A 336 -19.13 2.70 -3.34
C SER A 336 -19.59 3.61 -2.20
N ARG A 337 -19.27 3.27 -0.95
CA ARG A 337 -19.72 3.98 0.25
C ARG A 337 -18.63 4.79 0.94
N SER A 338 -17.37 4.69 0.51
CA SER A 338 -16.22 5.31 1.17
C SER A 338 -16.05 4.88 2.63
N VAL A 339 -16.44 3.63 2.95
CA VAL A 339 -16.34 3.04 4.28
C VAL A 339 -15.87 1.59 4.16
N ASP A 340 -14.87 1.24 4.95
CA ASP A 340 -14.34 -0.12 5.03
C ASP A 340 -14.73 -0.81 6.33
N PHE A 341 -14.95 -2.13 6.25
CA PHE A 341 -15.31 -2.97 7.39
C PHE A 341 -14.09 -3.80 7.76
N LEU A 342 -13.68 -3.71 9.02
CA LEU A 342 -12.58 -4.47 9.57
C LEU A 342 -13.08 -5.28 10.77
N THR A 343 -12.44 -6.43 11.00
CA THR A 343 -12.85 -7.37 12.05
C THR A 343 -11.65 -7.72 12.92
N LEU A 344 -11.83 -7.61 14.23
CA LEU A 344 -10.85 -8.06 15.22
C LEU A 344 -10.80 -9.60 15.28
N ALA A 345 -9.77 -10.14 15.90
CA ALA A 345 -9.52 -11.59 15.89
C ALA A 345 -10.60 -12.41 16.63
N TYR A 346 -11.36 -11.76 17.51
CA TYR A 346 -12.48 -12.34 18.25
C TYR A 346 -13.86 -12.04 17.60
N GLY A 347 -13.87 -11.50 16.38
CA GLY A 347 -15.09 -11.38 15.55
C GLY A 347 -15.82 -10.03 15.65
N THR A 348 -15.42 -9.13 16.56
CA THR A 348 -16.00 -7.78 16.61
C THR A 348 -15.64 -7.01 15.35
N ALA A 349 -16.65 -6.58 14.61
CA ALA A 349 -16.51 -5.80 13.39
C ALA A 349 -16.77 -4.31 13.65
N PHE A 350 -16.07 -3.46 12.92
CA PHE A 350 -16.22 -2.01 12.97
C PHE A 350 -15.92 -1.37 11.62
N THR A 351 -16.28 -0.10 11.48
CA THR A 351 -16.11 0.65 10.24
C THR A 351 -15.02 1.69 10.35
N ILE A 352 -14.24 1.86 9.29
CA ILE A 352 -13.28 2.96 9.13
C ILE A 352 -13.62 3.76 7.86
N PRO A 353 -13.25 5.05 7.78
CA PRO A 353 -13.29 5.77 6.51
C PRO A 353 -12.38 5.10 5.47
N PHE A 354 -12.82 5.10 4.21
CA PHE A 354 -12.05 4.67 3.04
C PHE A 354 -11.95 5.84 2.06
N ASP A 355 -10.83 6.56 2.14
CA ASP A 355 -10.52 7.74 1.31
C ASP A 355 -9.22 7.59 0.53
N ALA A 356 -8.69 6.37 0.42
CA ALA A 356 -7.61 6.06 -0.50
C ALA A 356 -8.13 6.02 -1.94
N LYS A 357 -7.49 6.76 -2.86
CA LYS A 357 -7.80 6.64 -4.28
C LYS A 357 -7.17 5.36 -4.84
N VAL A 358 -8.00 4.35 -5.08
CA VAL A 358 -7.54 3.06 -5.61
C VAL A 358 -7.29 3.14 -7.12
N VAL A 359 -6.11 2.71 -7.55
CA VAL A 359 -5.70 2.65 -8.95
C VAL A 359 -5.24 1.23 -9.27
N PHE A 360 -5.93 0.57 -10.19
CA PHE A 360 -5.54 -0.74 -10.71
C PHE A 360 -4.78 -0.54 -12.02
N SER A 361 -3.59 -1.09 -12.13
CA SER A 361 -2.82 -1.16 -13.37
C SER A 361 -2.82 -2.60 -13.87
N THR A 362 -3.29 -2.82 -15.11
CA THR A 362 -3.42 -4.18 -15.67
C THR A 362 -3.05 -4.25 -17.14
N ASN A 363 -2.52 -5.41 -17.54
CA ASN A 363 -2.26 -5.76 -18.93
C ASN A 363 -3.46 -6.46 -19.59
N MET A 364 -4.50 -6.80 -18.82
CA MET A 364 -5.71 -7.45 -19.31
C MET A 364 -6.77 -6.43 -19.67
N ARG A 365 -7.66 -6.81 -20.59
CA ARG A 365 -8.82 -5.97 -20.87
C ARG A 365 -9.84 -6.10 -19.74
N PRO A 366 -10.61 -5.04 -19.41
CA PRO A 366 -11.55 -5.07 -18.30
C PRO A 366 -12.63 -6.16 -18.37
N ASP A 367 -13.00 -6.60 -19.57
CA ASP A 367 -13.93 -7.72 -19.82
C ASP A 367 -13.33 -9.10 -19.53
N GLN A 368 -12.02 -9.19 -19.32
CA GLN A 368 -11.31 -10.43 -18.98
C GLN A 368 -11.04 -10.58 -17.48
N LEU A 369 -11.36 -9.56 -16.69
CA LEU A 369 -11.07 -9.52 -15.25
C LEU A 369 -12.19 -10.11 -14.38
N GLY A 370 -13.37 -10.35 -14.95
CA GLY A 370 -14.54 -10.85 -14.24
C GLY A 370 -15.78 -10.88 -15.15
N ASP A 371 -16.96 -11.01 -14.55
CA ASP A 371 -18.23 -11.09 -15.29
C ASP A 371 -18.76 -9.73 -15.80
N ASP A 372 -19.84 -9.76 -16.60
CA ASP A 372 -20.48 -8.56 -17.14
C ASP A 372 -21.05 -7.62 -16.05
N ALA A 373 -21.47 -8.19 -14.91
CA ALA A 373 -21.95 -7.42 -13.76
C ALA A 373 -20.80 -6.66 -13.08
N PHE A 374 -19.61 -7.25 -13.08
CA PHE A 374 -18.38 -6.72 -12.56
C PHE A 374 -17.81 -5.59 -13.42
N ALA A 375 -17.80 -5.74 -14.75
CA ALA A 375 -17.34 -4.68 -15.65
C ALA A 375 -18.13 -3.37 -15.48
N ARG A 376 -19.40 -3.46 -15.07
CA ARG A 376 -20.28 -2.31 -14.75
C ARG A 376 -19.94 -1.62 -13.43
N ARG A 377 -19.29 -2.33 -12.50
CA ARG A 377 -18.87 -1.79 -11.18
C ARG A 377 -17.53 -1.06 -11.23
N ILE A 378 -16.84 -1.11 -12.37
CA ILE A 378 -15.62 -0.36 -12.64
C ILE A 378 -16.00 0.89 -13.45
N PRO A 379 -16.27 2.05 -12.82
CA PRO A 379 -16.75 3.22 -13.55
C PRO A 379 -15.65 3.82 -14.44
N ASN A 380 -14.42 3.87 -13.96
CA ASN A 380 -13.34 4.61 -14.62
C ASN A 380 -12.34 3.66 -15.25
N LYS A 381 -12.37 3.55 -16.58
CA LYS A 381 -11.45 2.75 -17.38
C LYS A 381 -10.67 3.69 -18.28
N VAL A 382 -9.39 3.86 -18.01
CA VAL A 382 -8.49 4.75 -18.77
C VAL A 382 -7.54 3.87 -19.56
N PHE A 383 -7.60 3.98 -20.90
CA PHE A 383 -6.76 3.20 -21.79
C PHE A 383 -5.37 3.84 -21.91
N VAL A 384 -4.32 3.03 -21.68
CA VAL A 384 -2.92 3.43 -21.86
C VAL A 384 -2.35 2.68 -23.04
N GLY A 385 -2.44 3.31 -24.21
CA GLY A 385 -2.09 2.75 -25.50
C GLY A 385 -0.62 2.88 -25.90
N SER A 386 -0.37 2.65 -27.18
CA SER A 386 0.88 2.98 -27.86
C SER A 386 1.11 4.49 -27.93
N ILE A 387 2.35 4.86 -28.25
CA ILE A 387 2.74 6.27 -28.44
C ILE A 387 2.79 6.62 -29.92
N GLU A 388 2.43 7.86 -30.24
CA GLU A 388 2.56 8.39 -31.60
C GLU A 388 4.02 8.65 -31.97
N ALA A 389 4.32 8.70 -33.28
CA ALA A 389 5.68 8.91 -33.77
C ALA A 389 6.32 10.21 -33.23
N ALA A 390 5.55 11.29 -33.10
CA ALA A 390 6.05 12.55 -32.54
C ALA A 390 6.40 12.43 -31.05
N ALA A 391 5.61 11.69 -30.28
CA ALA A 391 5.90 11.41 -28.88
C ALA A 391 7.14 10.50 -28.74
N PHE A 392 7.29 9.51 -29.63
CA PHE A 392 8.48 8.66 -29.68
C PHE A 392 9.76 9.46 -29.90
N ASP A 393 9.74 10.41 -30.85
CA ASP A 393 10.91 11.26 -31.14
C ASP A 393 11.30 12.13 -29.94
N GLN A 394 10.33 12.67 -29.21
CA GLN A 394 10.58 13.42 -27.97
C GLN A 394 11.21 12.56 -26.88
N ILE A 395 10.69 11.34 -26.67
CA ILE A 395 11.24 10.39 -25.70
C ILE A 395 12.67 10.00 -26.11
N LEU A 396 12.89 9.69 -27.39
CA LEU A 396 14.20 9.31 -27.92
C LEU A 396 15.21 10.43 -27.73
N ALA A 397 14.86 11.67 -28.05
CA ALA A 397 15.75 12.82 -27.84
C ALA A 397 16.12 12.98 -26.35
N ALA A 398 15.16 12.86 -25.44
CA ALA A 398 15.40 12.94 -24.00
C ALA A 398 16.32 11.81 -23.51
N VAL A 399 16.08 10.58 -23.96
CA VAL A 399 16.90 9.41 -23.62
C VAL A 399 18.31 9.54 -24.18
N CYS A 400 18.47 9.87 -25.47
CA CYS A 400 19.78 10.05 -26.10
C CYS A 400 20.61 11.13 -25.38
N LYS A 401 19.97 12.23 -24.97
CA LYS A 401 20.62 13.27 -24.14
C LYS A 401 21.09 12.70 -22.80
N GLY A 402 20.26 11.92 -22.12
CA GLY A 402 20.60 11.30 -20.83
C GLY A 402 21.78 10.31 -20.92
N PHE A 403 21.84 9.52 -22.00
CA PHE A 403 22.93 8.56 -22.24
C PHE A 403 24.14 9.14 -22.99
N SER A 404 24.13 10.44 -23.31
CA SER A 404 25.15 11.10 -24.14
C SER A 404 25.37 10.41 -25.50
N ILE A 405 24.27 9.98 -26.14
CA ILE A 405 24.26 9.34 -27.46
C ILE A 405 23.94 10.41 -28.51
N ALA A 406 24.77 10.51 -29.55
CA ALA A 406 24.45 11.34 -30.70
C ALA A 406 23.40 10.63 -31.57
N CYS A 407 22.23 11.26 -31.76
CA CYS A 407 21.15 10.77 -32.60
C CYS A 407 20.66 11.89 -33.53
N ASN A 408 20.54 11.58 -34.82
CA ASN A 408 19.97 12.49 -35.82
C ASN A 408 18.55 12.00 -36.21
N GLN A 409 17.81 12.83 -36.94
CA GLN A 409 16.44 12.49 -37.37
C GLN A 409 16.40 11.21 -38.22
N GLU A 410 17.40 10.99 -39.08
CA GLU A 410 17.47 9.79 -39.91
C GLU A 410 17.58 8.50 -39.07
N GLY A 411 18.41 8.50 -38.02
CA GLY A 411 18.52 7.38 -37.09
C GLY A 411 17.22 7.15 -36.32
N ALA A 412 16.55 8.22 -35.88
CA ALA A 412 15.25 8.12 -35.21
C ALA A 412 14.16 7.51 -36.11
N ASP A 413 14.07 7.98 -37.36
CA ASP A 413 13.11 7.47 -38.34
C ASP A 413 13.39 6.01 -38.71
N TYR A 414 14.68 5.66 -38.86
CA TYR A 414 15.10 4.28 -39.11
C TYR A 414 14.75 3.35 -37.95
N MET A 415 15.01 3.78 -36.71
CA MET A 415 14.66 3.01 -35.51
C MET A 415 13.16 2.74 -35.41
N LYS A 416 12.32 3.74 -35.65
CA LYS A 416 10.85 3.57 -35.66
C LYS A 416 10.41 2.56 -36.71
N ALA A 417 10.91 2.70 -37.95
CA ALA A 417 10.58 1.79 -39.03
C ALA A 417 10.99 0.35 -38.71
N LEU A 418 12.20 0.15 -38.19
CA LEU A 418 12.72 -1.16 -37.79
C LEU A 418 11.89 -1.79 -36.67
N ILE A 419 11.50 -1.03 -35.66
CA ILE A 419 10.66 -1.53 -34.56
C ILE A 419 9.29 -2.01 -35.07
N ILE A 420 8.65 -1.21 -35.92
CA ILE A 420 7.34 -1.54 -36.49
C ILE A 420 7.45 -2.81 -37.35
N GLU A 421 8.51 -2.92 -38.16
CA GLU A 421 8.78 -4.10 -38.98
C GLU A 421 9.03 -5.36 -38.14
N GLN A 422 9.90 -5.28 -37.13
CA GLN A 422 10.29 -6.43 -36.31
C GLN A 422 9.19 -6.94 -35.38
N THR A 423 8.36 -6.04 -34.86
CA THR A 423 7.37 -6.40 -33.83
C THR A 423 5.97 -6.58 -34.39
N GLY A 424 5.68 -6.08 -35.60
CA GLY A 424 4.33 -6.00 -36.15
C GLY A 424 3.36 -5.21 -35.26
N GLN A 425 3.88 -4.42 -34.33
CA GLN A 425 3.15 -3.69 -33.30
C GLN A 425 3.47 -2.20 -33.33
N ASP A 426 2.60 -1.43 -32.68
CA ASP A 426 2.78 -0.01 -32.49
C ASP A 426 3.99 0.33 -31.61
N LEU A 427 4.46 1.58 -31.72
CA LEU A 427 5.56 2.12 -30.92
C LEU A 427 5.22 2.14 -29.42
N ARG A 428 6.23 1.77 -28.61
CA ARG A 428 6.16 1.75 -27.14
C ARG A 428 7.21 2.69 -26.52
N PRO A 429 6.92 3.29 -25.36
CA PRO A 429 7.81 4.25 -24.71
C PRO A 429 9.10 3.63 -24.15
N TYR A 430 9.18 2.30 -23.95
CA TYR A 430 10.40 1.65 -23.45
C TYR A 430 11.49 1.48 -24.52
N TYR A 431 11.13 1.37 -25.81
CA TYR A 431 12.10 1.06 -26.86
C TYR A 431 13.29 2.04 -26.91
N PRO A 432 13.09 3.38 -26.85
CA PRO A 432 14.21 4.31 -26.81
C PRO A 432 15.21 4.03 -25.69
N ALA A 433 14.72 3.79 -24.47
CA ALA A 433 15.56 3.55 -23.30
C ALA A 433 16.30 2.21 -23.40
N ASP A 434 15.63 1.15 -23.84
CA ASP A 434 16.23 -0.17 -23.97
C ASP A 434 17.29 -0.22 -25.08
N PHE A 435 17.01 0.41 -26.22
CA PHE A 435 17.98 0.54 -27.30
C PHE A 435 19.17 1.39 -26.88
N ALA A 436 18.96 2.50 -26.17
CA ALA A 436 20.03 3.36 -25.68
C ALA A 436 20.94 2.62 -24.68
N LYS A 437 20.36 1.84 -23.75
CA LYS A 437 21.13 0.99 -22.81
C LYS A 437 21.96 -0.04 -23.55
N THR A 438 21.34 -0.76 -24.50
CA THR A 438 22.02 -1.81 -25.28
C THR A 438 23.12 -1.22 -26.15
N LEU A 439 22.85 -0.11 -26.84
CA LEU A 439 23.83 0.63 -27.64
C LEU A 439 25.02 1.07 -26.77
N THR A 440 24.73 1.63 -25.60
CA THR A 440 25.75 2.06 -24.64
C THR A 440 26.66 0.89 -24.25
N ALA A 441 26.08 -0.26 -23.89
CA ALA A 441 26.85 -1.45 -23.54
C ALA A 441 27.72 -1.95 -24.70
N ILE A 442 27.21 -1.94 -25.94
CA ILE A 442 27.98 -2.30 -27.14
C ILE A 442 29.15 -1.33 -27.32
N CYS A 443 28.89 -0.02 -27.27
CA CYS A 443 29.91 1.00 -27.47
C CYS A 443 31.01 0.96 -26.40
N ASP A 444 30.62 0.76 -25.14
CA ASP A 444 31.56 0.67 -24.02
C ASP A 444 32.42 -0.61 -24.12
N TYR A 445 31.86 -1.73 -24.57
CA TYR A 445 32.62 -2.96 -24.84
C TYR A 445 33.59 -2.81 -26.02
N GLU A 446 33.16 -2.16 -27.11
CA GLU A 446 33.94 -1.98 -28.34
C GLU A 446 34.91 -0.79 -28.27
N GLY A 447 34.84 0.03 -27.22
CA GLY A 447 35.65 1.24 -27.07
C GLY A 447 35.35 2.32 -28.12
N ARG A 448 34.10 2.41 -28.61
CA ARG A 448 33.68 3.35 -29.66
C ARG A 448 32.76 4.46 -29.14
N ALA A 449 32.66 5.54 -29.90
CA ALA A 449 31.75 6.63 -29.60
C ALA A 449 30.27 6.16 -29.67
N LYS A 450 29.43 6.77 -28.82
CA LYS A 450 27.99 6.47 -28.72
C LYS A 450 27.22 7.26 -29.78
N VAL A 451 27.00 6.62 -30.92
CA VAL A 451 26.26 7.20 -32.06
C VAL A 451 25.15 6.23 -32.46
N MET A 452 23.92 6.74 -32.56
CA MET A 452 22.74 5.98 -32.99
C MET A 452 22.49 6.17 -34.48
N ASP A 453 23.38 5.57 -35.28
CA ASP A 453 23.25 5.44 -36.73
C ASP A 453 22.59 4.10 -37.12
N ARG A 454 22.33 3.90 -38.41
CA ARG A 454 21.67 2.68 -38.90
C ARG A 454 22.41 1.40 -38.49
N ALA A 455 23.73 1.37 -38.62
CA ALA A 455 24.54 0.20 -38.29
C ALA A 455 24.50 -0.13 -36.79
N ALA A 456 24.53 0.89 -35.93
CA ALA A 456 24.38 0.72 -34.50
C ALA A 456 22.96 0.24 -34.12
N ILE A 457 21.92 0.79 -34.77
CA ILE A 457 20.53 0.38 -34.56
C ILE A 457 20.33 -1.09 -34.98
N ASP A 458 20.82 -1.49 -36.15
CA ASP A 458 20.79 -2.89 -36.60
C ASP A 458 21.51 -3.81 -35.62
N ARG A 459 22.67 -3.38 -35.13
CA ARG A 459 23.45 -4.16 -34.17
C ARG A 459 22.69 -4.36 -32.86
N VAL A 460 22.05 -3.32 -32.36
CA VAL A 460 21.19 -3.37 -31.17
C VAL A 460 20.00 -4.30 -31.41
N ALA A 461 19.29 -4.13 -32.53
CA ALA A 461 18.12 -4.92 -32.87
C ALA A 461 18.43 -6.42 -32.96
N ASN A 462 19.58 -6.79 -33.53
CA ASN A 462 20.05 -8.18 -33.61
C ASN A 462 20.33 -8.83 -32.25
N ILE A 463 20.58 -8.03 -31.20
CA ILE A 463 20.81 -8.51 -29.84
C ILE A 463 19.51 -8.46 -29.03
N TYR A 464 18.70 -7.43 -29.25
CA TYR A 464 17.50 -7.13 -28.47
C TYR A 464 16.30 -7.98 -28.88
N PHE A 465 16.05 -8.13 -30.19
CA PHE A 465 14.96 -8.95 -30.67
C PHE A 465 15.39 -10.41 -30.76
N THR A 466 14.49 -11.30 -30.32
CA THR A 466 14.66 -12.73 -30.52
C THR A 466 14.70 -13.03 -32.01
N LYS A 467 15.68 -13.82 -32.45
CA LYS A 467 15.70 -14.33 -33.83
C LYS A 467 14.49 -15.23 -34.02
N ASN A 468 13.54 -14.80 -34.84
CA ASN A 468 12.50 -15.67 -35.37
C ASN A 468 13.14 -16.57 -36.43
N ASP A 469 13.80 -17.64 -36.00
CA ASP A 469 14.04 -18.75 -36.89
C ASP A 469 12.67 -19.43 -37.06
N ASP A 470 12.01 -19.23 -38.21
CA ASP A 470 10.83 -19.99 -38.66
C ASP A 470 11.18 -21.47 -38.96
N ALA A 471 12.07 -22.05 -38.16
CA ALA A 471 12.38 -23.45 -38.05
C ALA A 471 12.65 -23.72 -36.56
N GLY A 472 11.58 -23.98 -35.80
CA GLY A 472 11.66 -24.54 -34.46
C GLY A 472 12.23 -25.95 -34.48
N VAL A 473 13.52 -26.08 -34.79
CA VAL A 473 14.36 -27.27 -34.59
C VAL A 473 15.77 -26.76 -34.35
N TRP A 474 16.18 -26.62 -33.08
CA TRP A 474 17.61 -26.71 -32.77
C TRP A 474 18.01 -28.15 -33.04
N ASP A 475 18.46 -28.42 -34.27
CA ASP A 475 18.81 -29.76 -34.73
C ASP A 475 20.00 -30.29 -33.91
N THR A 476 19.68 -31.01 -32.83
CA THR A 476 20.62 -31.87 -32.09
C THR A 476 20.73 -33.26 -32.71
N GLN A 477 20.67 -33.40 -34.04
CA GLN A 477 20.99 -34.65 -34.74
C GLN A 477 21.93 -34.45 -35.93
N ALA A 478 23.18 -34.03 -35.67
CA ALA A 478 24.27 -34.34 -36.59
C ALA A 478 25.64 -34.32 -35.90
N LYS A 479 26.00 -35.44 -35.25
CA LYS A 479 27.35 -36.06 -35.23
C LYS A 479 27.45 -37.11 -34.12
N VAL A 480 26.96 -38.33 -34.38
CA VAL A 480 27.73 -39.58 -34.17
C VAL A 480 27.06 -40.66 -35.04
N ALA A 481 27.55 -40.87 -36.25
CA ALA A 481 27.41 -42.13 -36.98
C ALA A 481 28.48 -42.19 -38.09
N ALA A 482 29.66 -42.70 -37.74
CA ALA A 482 30.56 -43.53 -38.55
C ALA A 482 31.83 -43.81 -37.74
#